data_AF-A0A517V7V5-F1
#
_entry.id   AF-A0A517V7V5-F1
#
_cell.length_a   1.000
_cell.length_b   1.000
_cell.length_c   1.000
_cell.angle_alpha   90.00
_cell.angle_beta   90.00
_cell.angle_gamma   90.00
#
_symmetry.space_group_name_H-M   'P 1'
#
loop_
_entity.id
_entity.type
_entity.pdbx_description
1 polymer ?
#
loop_
_entity_poly.entity_id
_entity_poly.type
_entity_poly.pdbx_seq_one_letter_code
_entity_poly.pdbx_strand_id
1 'polypeptide(L)'
;MESASPVVKVPATPEYVLDVLLEQSRHEWSKSLNLSEEEEIPVTLDSPLDTLFEACQLYDSAVISIFTKDWLGLSESDWAQVVSGSQMHTVRDFCERIAVRMTMPVISLETFIGRTCRPASAFLTIRSLLQEAGVDVAEIAPSTALSKMTRRHLDLFLGPIAKLAPGVLPTVQVKRPVWDTNWIGTAAILYYLLLGPLSVGYGTAAYLLFMFVFGCLVLAAYATKERNPVRVRFGNLRTFRDLSELIAQRAAFQA
;
A
#
# COMPACT_ATOMS: atom_id res chain seq x y z
N MET A 1 9.64 -16.03 -23.90
CA MET A 1 10.72 -15.06 -23.58
C MET A 1 10.58 -14.75 -22.11
N GLU A 2 11.49 -15.25 -21.28
CA GLU A 2 11.62 -14.76 -19.90
C GLU A 2 11.90 -13.26 -19.99
N SER A 3 10.96 -12.47 -19.48
CA SER A 3 11.14 -11.03 -19.30
C SER A 3 12.20 -10.85 -18.24
N ALA A 4 13.41 -10.42 -18.61
CA ALA A 4 14.37 -9.90 -17.64
C ALA A 4 13.66 -8.79 -16.86
N SER A 5 13.49 -8.95 -15.55
CA SER A 5 12.76 -7.97 -14.74
C SER A 5 13.56 -6.65 -14.81
N PRO A 6 12.97 -5.53 -15.26
CA PRO A 6 13.66 -4.25 -15.44
C PRO A 6 14.02 -3.55 -14.11
N VAL A 7 13.76 -4.24 -12.99
CA VAL A 7 14.08 -3.79 -11.63
C VAL A 7 15.26 -4.59 -11.10
N VAL A 8 16.38 -3.90 -10.88
CA VAL A 8 17.53 -4.45 -10.17
C VAL A 8 17.33 -4.21 -8.67
N LYS A 9 17.46 -5.25 -7.85
CA LYS A 9 17.42 -5.12 -6.39
C LYS A 9 18.82 -4.84 -5.87
N VAL A 10 19.00 -3.72 -5.18
CA VAL A 10 20.28 -3.35 -4.54
C VAL A 10 20.07 -3.16 -3.03
N PRO A 11 21.12 -3.21 -2.20
CA PRO A 11 21.00 -2.87 -0.77
C PRO A 11 20.34 -1.50 -0.58
N ALA A 12 19.36 -1.42 0.31
CA ALA A 12 18.66 -0.16 0.56
C ALA A 12 19.55 0.83 1.32
N THR A 13 19.21 2.12 1.25
CA THR A 13 19.81 3.17 2.08
C THR A 13 18.86 3.57 3.21
N PRO A 14 19.39 4.15 4.30
CA PRO A 14 18.55 4.65 5.41
C PRO A 14 17.52 5.69 4.95
N GLU A 15 17.88 6.56 4.01
CA GLU A 15 16.99 7.57 3.43
C GLU A 15 15.82 6.91 2.71
N TYR A 16 16.10 5.89 1.90
CA TYR A 16 15.06 5.14 1.19
C TYR A 16 14.12 4.42 2.19
N VAL A 17 14.66 3.83 3.26
CA VAL A 17 13.85 3.21 4.33
C VAL A 17 12.91 4.24 4.95
N LEU A 18 13.42 5.42 5.31
CA LEU A 18 12.62 6.50 5.90
C LEU A 18 11.50 6.93 4.95
N ASP A 19 11.81 7.17 3.67
CA ASP A 19 10.83 7.57 2.67
C ASP A 19 9.73 6.50 2.52
N VAL A 20 10.10 5.21 2.55
CA VAL A 20 9.14 4.10 2.49
C VAL A 20 8.21 4.06 3.71
N LEU A 21 8.75 4.27 4.91
CA LEU A 21 7.99 4.30 6.16
C LEU A 21 6.94 5.42 6.15
N LEU A 22 7.34 6.63 5.76
CA LEU A 22 6.47 7.81 5.71
C LEU A 22 5.44 7.71 4.59
N GLU A 23 5.83 7.20 3.42
CA GLU A 23 4.92 6.98 2.29
C GLU A 23 3.76 6.04 2.69
N GLN A 24 4.09 4.97 3.40
CA GLN A 24 3.11 3.97 3.82
C GLN A 24 2.17 4.50 4.90
N SER A 25 2.67 5.21 5.93
CA SER A 25 1.78 5.82 6.94
C SER A 25 0.80 6.78 6.28
N ARG A 26 1.28 7.60 5.34
CA ARG A 26 0.43 8.49 4.52
C ARG A 26 -0.61 7.73 3.71
N HIS A 27 -0.27 6.59 3.13
CA HIS A 27 -1.21 5.77 2.36
C HIS A 27 -2.28 5.12 3.26
N GLU A 28 -1.91 4.57 4.42
CA GLU A 28 -2.86 3.97 5.37
C GLU A 28 -3.85 5.00 5.93
N TRP A 29 -3.38 6.22 6.25
CA TRP A 29 -4.28 7.31 6.65
C TRP A 29 -5.24 7.70 5.52
N SER A 30 -4.74 7.79 4.28
CA SER A 30 -5.60 8.09 3.12
C SER A 30 -6.67 7.01 2.88
N LYS A 31 -6.37 5.74 3.18
CA LYS A 31 -7.30 4.61 3.02
C LYS A 31 -8.36 4.55 4.11
N SER A 32 -8.02 4.94 5.34
CA SER A 32 -8.84 4.68 6.54
C SER A 32 -9.86 5.76 6.84
N LEU A 33 -9.56 7.05 6.64
CA LEU A 33 -10.35 8.10 7.29
C LEU A 33 -11.15 9.03 6.36
N ASN A 34 -10.96 9.04 5.03
CA ASN A 34 -11.49 10.10 4.16
C ASN A 34 -11.20 11.53 4.68
N LEU A 35 -10.26 11.69 5.62
CA LEU A 35 -9.88 12.96 6.21
C LEU A 35 -8.84 13.60 5.30
N SER A 36 -9.06 14.86 4.96
CA SER A 36 -8.08 15.67 4.24
C SER A 36 -6.96 16.05 5.18
N GLU A 37 -5.72 15.82 4.74
CA GLU A 37 -4.51 16.54 5.17
C GLU A 37 -4.42 16.76 6.69
N GLU A 38 -4.18 15.67 7.42
CA GLU A 38 -3.61 15.81 8.77
C GLU A 38 -2.18 16.35 8.64
N GLU A 39 -1.77 17.22 9.55
CA GLU A 39 -0.48 17.92 9.52
C GLU A 39 0.66 16.90 9.59
N GLU A 40 1.39 16.71 8.48
CA GLU A 40 2.50 15.75 8.41
C GLU A 40 3.55 16.12 9.47
N ILE A 41 3.79 15.22 10.42
CA ILE A 41 4.86 15.39 11.41
C ILE A 41 6.19 15.36 10.65
N PRO A 42 7.00 16.43 10.70
CA PRO A 42 8.27 16.46 9.98
C PRO A 42 9.26 15.50 10.63
N VAL A 43 9.54 14.39 9.96
CA VAL A 43 10.53 13.39 10.39
C VAL A 43 11.76 13.46 9.48
N THR A 44 12.93 13.52 10.10
CA THR A 44 14.23 13.44 9.42
C THR A 44 15.05 12.30 10.02
N LEU A 45 16.15 11.89 9.38
CA LEU A 45 17.04 10.85 9.93
C LEU A 45 17.63 11.23 11.30
N ASP A 46 17.79 12.52 11.57
CA ASP A 46 18.36 12.99 12.83
C ASP A 46 17.29 13.22 13.92
N SER A 47 16.01 12.99 13.59
CA SER A 47 14.92 13.05 14.55
C SER A 47 15.04 11.93 15.60
N PRO A 48 14.48 12.14 16.81
CA PRO A 48 14.32 11.06 17.79
C PRO A 48 13.47 9.92 17.22
N LEU A 49 13.80 8.69 17.61
CA LEU A 49 13.07 7.51 17.13
C LEU A 49 11.58 7.55 17.48
N ASP A 50 11.23 8.09 18.65
CA ASP A 50 9.85 8.23 19.09
C ASP A 50 9.01 9.07 18.13
N THR A 51 9.60 10.10 17.51
CA THR A 51 8.92 10.94 16.51
C THR A 51 8.53 10.14 15.27
N LEU A 52 9.38 9.20 14.82
CA LEU A 52 9.03 8.31 13.72
C LEU A 52 7.91 7.34 14.12
N PHE A 53 7.98 6.77 15.32
CA PHE A 53 6.96 5.83 15.78
C PHE A 53 5.59 6.51 15.94
N GLU A 54 5.57 7.76 16.41
CA GLU A 54 4.38 8.60 16.45
C GLU A 54 3.87 8.90 15.03
N ALA A 55 4.74 9.39 14.14
CA ALA A 55 4.40 9.73 12.76
C ALA A 55 4.02 8.52 11.88
N CYS A 56 4.34 7.29 12.28
CA CYS A 56 3.97 6.09 11.53
C CYS A 56 3.01 5.19 12.30
N GLN A 57 2.58 5.58 13.51
CA GLN A 57 1.77 4.77 14.43
C GLN A 57 2.29 3.34 14.62
N LEU A 58 3.62 3.18 14.69
CA LEU A 58 4.32 1.87 14.77
C LEU A 58 4.21 1.20 16.16
N TYR A 59 3.20 1.58 16.97
CA TYR A 59 2.94 0.99 18.28
C TYR A 59 1.88 -0.14 18.24
N ASP A 60 1.11 -0.25 17.15
CA ASP A 60 0.11 -1.31 16.99
C ASP A 60 0.73 -2.57 16.34
N SER A 61 0.81 -3.65 17.13
CA SER A 61 1.32 -4.96 16.71
C SER A 61 0.70 -5.51 15.41
N ALA A 62 -0.59 -5.26 15.17
CA ALA A 62 -1.26 -5.74 13.96
C ALA A 62 -0.76 -4.98 12.72
N VAL A 63 -0.67 -3.65 12.83
CA VAL A 63 -0.17 -2.75 11.78
C VAL A 63 1.29 -3.06 11.45
N ILE A 64 2.10 -3.31 12.49
CA ILE A 64 3.51 -3.67 12.36
C ILE A 64 3.69 -4.98 11.56
N SER A 65 2.88 -6.02 11.83
CA SER A 65 3.02 -7.31 11.16
C SER A 65 2.77 -7.23 9.65
N ILE A 66 1.75 -6.44 9.25
CA ILE A 66 1.41 -6.22 7.84
C ILE A 66 2.49 -5.36 7.18
N PHE A 67 2.92 -4.29 7.87
CA PHE A 67 3.94 -3.37 7.41
C PHE A 67 5.27 -4.06 7.10
N THR A 68 5.78 -4.83 8.06
CA THR A 68 7.09 -5.48 7.96
C THR A 68 7.15 -6.45 6.79
N LYS A 69 6.10 -7.25 6.60
CA LYS A 69 6.04 -8.24 5.53
C LYS A 69 5.81 -7.61 4.16
N ASP A 70 4.78 -6.79 4.01
CA ASP A 70 4.34 -6.36 2.68
C ASP A 70 5.19 -5.20 2.14
N TRP A 71 5.64 -4.31 3.02
CA TRP A 71 6.39 -3.12 2.63
C TRP A 71 7.89 -3.30 2.72
N LEU A 72 8.39 -3.82 3.83
CA LEU A 72 9.82 -4.03 4.03
C LEU A 72 10.31 -5.40 3.53
N GLY A 73 9.40 -6.35 3.29
CA GLY A 73 9.79 -7.71 2.91
C GLY A 73 10.48 -8.48 4.05
N LEU A 74 10.36 -7.99 5.29
CA LEU A 74 10.98 -8.57 6.47
C LEU A 74 10.10 -9.65 7.08
N SER A 75 10.73 -10.70 7.58
CA SER A 75 10.05 -11.68 8.44
C SER A 75 9.78 -11.08 9.82
N GLU A 76 8.83 -11.66 10.56
CA GLU A 76 8.58 -11.28 11.96
C GLU A 76 9.84 -11.42 12.82
N SER A 77 10.68 -12.43 12.55
CA SER A 77 11.96 -12.62 13.23
C SER A 77 12.98 -11.53 12.89
N ASP A 78 13.07 -11.11 11.63
CA ASP A 78 13.97 -10.03 11.23
C ASP A 78 13.54 -8.71 11.85
N TRP A 79 12.23 -8.45 11.89
CA TRP A 79 11.66 -7.29 12.56
C TRP A 79 11.95 -7.33 14.07
N ALA A 80 11.72 -8.46 14.73
CA ALA A 80 12.02 -8.61 16.14
C ALA A 80 13.48 -8.30 16.43
N GLN A 81 14.42 -8.66 15.56
CA GLN A 81 15.84 -8.30 15.69
C GLN A 81 16.13 -6.81 15.43
N VAL A 82 15.41 -6.17 14.51
CA VAL A 82 15.54 -4.71 14.27
C VAL A 82 15.15 -3.95 15.53
N VAL A 83 14.01 -4.33 16.13
CA VAL A 83 13.44 -3.67 17.32
C VAL A 83 14.18 -4.09 18.60
N SER A 84 14.62 -5.35 18.69
CA SER A 84 15.34 -5.89 19.85
C SER A 84 16.85 -5.68 19.70
N GLY A 85 17.33 -4.52 20.14
CA GLY A 85 18.76 -4.26 20.25
C GLY A 85 19.02 -3.07 21.18
N SER A 86 20.31 -2.82 21.48
CA SER A 86 20.78 -1.67 22.26
C SER A 86 20.12 -0.37 21.83
N GLN A 87 19.91 0.54 22.80
CA GLN A 87 19.14 1.79 22.68
C GLN A 87 19.34 2.47 21.32
N MET A 88 18.34 2.36 20.44
CA MET A 88 18.26 3.18 19.24
C MET A 88 17.66 4.52 19.67
N HIS A 89 18.38 5.61 19.44
CA HIS A 89 17.93 6.93 19.87
C HIS A 89 17.43 7.77 18.70
N THR A 90 17.93 7.50 17.50
CA THR A 90 17.62 8.28 16.30
C THR A 90 16.91 7.44 15.24
N VAL A 91 16.20 8.14 14.36
CA VAL A 91 15.60 7.55 13.16
C VAL A 91 16.67 6.92 12.26
N ARG A 92 17.85 7.53 12.17
CA ARG A 92 19.00 6.99 11.42
C ARG A 92 19.39 5.61 11.88
N ASP A 93 19.57 5.40 13.19
CA ASP A 93 19.97 4.10 13.75
C ASP A 93 18.97 2.99 13.36
N PHE A 94 17.68 3.34 13.42
CA PHE A 94 16.60 2.42 13.08
C PHE A 94 16.56 2.12 11.57
N CYS A 95 16.62 3.15 10.73
CA CYS A 95 16.62 3.02 9.28
C CYS A 95 17.86 2.25 8.78
N GLU A 96 19.03 2.46 9.36
CA GLU A 96 20.25 1.70 9.03
C GLU A 96 20.11 0.21 9.34
N ARG A 97 19.52 -0.16 10.48
CA ARG A 97 19.28 -1.57 10.82
C ARG A 97 18.33 -2.27 9.86
N ILE A 98 17.32 -1.57 9.38
CA ILE A 98 16.38 -2.07 8.37
C ILE A 98 17.06 -2.15 7.00
N ALA A 99 17.84 -1.13 6.61
CA ALA A 99 18.49 -1.04 5.32
C ALA A 99 19.37 -2.26 5.01
N VAL A 100 20.08 -2.78 6.02
CA VAL A 100 20.93 -3.99 5.89
C VAL A 100 20.12 -5.26 5.57
N ARG A 101 18.84 -5.29 5.92
CA ARG A 101 17.95 -6.45 5.78
C ARG A 101 16.98 -6.33 4.62
N MET A 102 17.02 -5.23 3.87
CA MET A 102 16.10 -5.01 2.76
C MET A 102 16.83 -4.54 1.50
N THR A 103 16.16 -4.70 0.38
CA THR A 103 16.63 -4.21 -0.92
C THR A 103 15.72 -3.11 -1.43
N MET A 104 16.29 -2.10 -2.07
CA MET A 104 15.55 -1.11 -2.82
C MET A 104 15.54 -1.44 -4.31
N PRO A 105 14.44 -1.14 -5.03
CA PRO A 105 14.36 -1.31 -6.46
C PRO A 105 15.13 -0.18 -7.18
N VAL A 106 15.92 -0.54 -8.18
CA VAL A 106 16.63 0.37 -9.08
C VAL A 106 16.18 0.10 -10.50
N ILE A 107 15.81 1.16 -11.21
CA ILE A 107 15.31 1.07 -12.58
C ILE A 107 16.48 0.95 -13.55
N SER A 108 16.47 -0.09 -14.39
CA SER A 108 17.42 -0.20 -15.50
C SER A 108 17.19 0.92 -16.52
N LEU A 109 18.26 1.64 -16.85
CA LEU A 109 18.20 2.80 -17.73
C LEU A 109 18.25 2.35 -19.20
N GLU A 110 17.12 2.48 -19.87
CA GLU A 110 16.97 2.06 -21.27
C GLU A 110 17.36 3.16 -22.25
N THR A 111 18.00 2.73 -23.34
CA THR A 111 18.43 3.61 -24.43
C THR A 111 17.44 3.58 -25.58
N PHE A 112 16.92 4.75 -25.94
CA PHE A 112 16.02 4.93 -27.07
C PHE A 112 16.67 5.86 -28.07
N ILE A 113 16.90 5.37 -29.30
CA ILE A 113 17.49 6.16 -30.39
C ILE A 113 18.82 6.82 -29.95
N GLY A 114 19.67 6.04 -29.30
CA GLY A 114 21.00 6.48 -28.85
C GLY A 114 21.01 7.43 -27.66
N ARG A 115 19.87 7.69 -27.00
CA ARG A 115 19.79 8.49 -25.76
C ARG A 115 19.10 7.72 -24.65
N THR A 116 19.66 7.80 -23.45
CA THR A 116 19.02 7.27 -22.25
C THR A 116 17.81 8.10 -21.87
N CYS A 117 16.67 7.46 -21.60
CA CYS A 117 15.43 8.16 -21.27
C CYS A 117 14.84 7.65 -19.95
N ARG A 118 15.01 8.42 -18.87
CA ARG A 118 14.51 8.06 -17.53
C ARG A 118 12.98 7.84 -17.49
N PRO A 119 12.14 8.75 -18.03
CA PRO A 119 10.69 8.52 -18.03
C PRO A 119 10.27 7.30 -18.83
N ALA A 120 10.92 7.00 -19.96
CA ALA A 120 10.61 5.82 -20.75
C ALA A 120 11.04 4.52 -20.02
N SER A 121 12.19 4.54 -19.35
CA SER A 121 12.66 3.43 -18.52
C SER A 121 11.72 3.16 -17.34
N ALA A 122 11.26 4.23 -16.67
CA ALA A 122 10.25 4.14 -15.62
C ALA A 122 8.92 3.58 -16.14
N PHE A 123 8.45 4.04 -17.30
CA PHE A 123 7.24 3.52 -17.93
C PHE A 123 7.33 2.01 -18.22
N LEU A 124 8.44 1.56 -18.82
CA LEU A 124 8.67 0.14 -19.09
C LEU A 124 8.71 -0.69 -17.80
N THR A 125 9.32 -0.15 -16.75
CA THR A 125 9.38 -0.78 -15.44
C THR A 125 7.99 -0.95 -14.82
N ILE A 126 7.19 0.12 -14.82
CA ILE A 126 5.80 0.09 -14.34
C ILE A 126 4.98 -0.92 -15.14
N ARG A 127 5.18 -0.96 -16.46
CA ARG A 127 4.51 -1.92 -17.35
C ARG A 127 4.91 -3.36 -17.03
N SER A 128 6.17 -3.62 -16.71
CA SER A 128 6.64 -4.95 -16.27
C SER A 128 6.02 -5.35 -14.94
N LEU A 129 5.99 -4.46 -13.95
CA LEU A 129 5.34 -4.73 -12.65
C LEU A 129 3.85 -5.04 -12.81
N LEU A 130 3.15 -4.34 -13.71
CA LEU A 130 1.77 -4.65 -14.07
C LEU A 130 1.65 -6.05 -14.70
N GLN A 131 2.55 -6.39 -15.61
CA GLN A 131 2.56 -7.69 -16.28
C GLN A 131 2.85 -8.84 -15.30
N GLU A 132 3.81 -8.66 -14.38
CA GLU A 132 4.13 -9.61 -13.30
C GLU A 132 2.93 -9.83 -12.36
N ALA A 133 2.11 -8.80 -12.15
CA ALA A 133 0.84 -8.89 -11.42
C ALA A 133 -0.31 -9.52 -12.25
N GLY A 134 -0.04 -10.02 -13.46
CA GLY A 134 -1.02 -10.66 -14.33
C GLY A 134 -1.93 -9.72 -15.11
N VAL A 135 -1.59 -8.43 -15.19
CA VAL A 135 -2.35 -7.45 -15.97
C VAL A 135 -1.96 -7.56 -17.45
N ASP A 136 -2.96 -7.62 -18.34
CA ASP A 136 -2.71 -7.50 -19.77
C ASP A 136 -2.24 -6.08 -20.12
N VAL A 137 -0.97 -5.99 -20.51
CA VAL A 137 -0.28 -4.74 -20.81
C VAL A 137 -0.15 -4.45 -22.31
N ALA A 138 -0.81 -5.23 -23.18
CA ALA A 138 -0.70 -5.08 -24.63
C ALA A 138 -1.15 -3.69 -25.11
N GLU A 139 -2.23 -3.17 -24.54
CA GLU A 139 -2.82 -1.86 -24.91
C GLU A 139 -2.37 -0.69 -24.02
N ILE A 140 -1.44 -0.92 -23.09
CA ILE A 140 -0.95 0.14 -22.20
C ILE A 140 0.11 0.96 -22.92
N ALA A 141 -0.25 2.20 -23.24
CA ALA A 141 0.61 3.22 -23.79
C ALA A 141 0.82 4.37 -22.77
N PRO A 142 1.84 5.22 -22.94
CA PRO A 142 2.06 6.37 -22.06
C PRO A 142 0.85 7.32 -21.97
N SER A 143 0.05 7.43 -23.04
CA SER A 143 -1.18 8.24 -23.08
C SER A 143 -2.40 7.56 -22.44
N THR A 144 -2.29 6.28 -22.06
CA THR A 144 -3.41 5.55 -21.46
C THR A 144 -3.80 6.19 -20.13
N ALA A 145 -5.11 6.32 -19.91
CA ALA A 145 -5.64 6.92 -18.70
C ALA A 145 -5.34 6.03 -17.47
N LEU A 146 -4.74 6.64 -16.45
CA LEU A 146 -4.27 5.95 -15.26
C LEU A 146 -5.44 5.46 -14.38
N SER A 147 -6.53 6.21 -14.36
CA SER A 147 -7.69 6.03 -13.46
C SER A 147 -8.37 4.66 -13.54
N LYS A 148 -8.40 4.04 -14.73
CA LYS A 148 -9.01 2.71 -14.92
C LYS A 148 -8.16 1.64 -14.25
N MET A 149 -6.84 1.77 -14.34
CA MET A 149 -5.90 0.78 -13.81
C MET A 149 -5.73 0.93 -12.31
N THR A 150 -5.56 2.15 -11.82
CA THR A 150 -5.45 2.44 -10.38
C THR A 150 -6.70 2.05 -9.61
N ARG A 151 -7.88 2.06 -10.24
CA ARG A 151 -9.12 1.59 -9.65
C ARG A 151 -9.13 0.09 -9.37
N ARG A 152 -8.56 -0.72 -10.28
CA ARG A 152 -8.61 -2.20 -10.20
C ARG A 152 -7.41 -2.80 -9.48
N HIS A 153 -6.27 -2.12 -9.55
CA HIS A 153 -5.00 -2.62 -9.02
C HIS A 153 -4.40 -1.61 -8.05
N LEU A 154 -5.22 -1.01 -7.19
CA LEU A 154 -4.80 0.06 -6.28
C LEU A 154 -3.58 -0.35 -5.45
N ASP A 155 -3.56 -1.57 -4.93
CA ASP A 155 -2.47 -2.07 -4.09
C ASP A 155 -1.17 -2.25 -4.87
N LEU A 156 -1.22 -2.41 -6.20
CA LEU A 156 0.00 -2.40 -7.02
C LEU A 156 0.60 -1.00 -7.12
N PHE A 157 -0.26 0.02 -7.26
CA PHE A 157 0.18 1.42 -7.33
C PHE A 157 0.68 1.94 -5.98
N LEU A 158 0.03 1.51 -4.89
CA LEU A 158 0.43 1.90 -3.54
C LEU A 158 1.55 1.02 -2.99
N GLY A 159 1.78 -0.20 -3.49
CA GLY A 159 2.88 -1.05 -3.05
C GLY A 159 4.09 -1.00 -4.01
N PRO A 160 4.25 -1.98 -4.92
CA PRO A 160 5.45 -2.09 -5.76
C PRO A 160 5.80 -0.85 -6.58
N ILE A 161 4.80 -0.13 -7.13
CA ILE A 161 5.07 1.07 -7.94
C ILE A 161 5.47 2.25 -7.04
N ALA A 162 4.84 2.44 -5.88
CA ALA A 162 5.23 3.48 -4.92
C ALA A 162 6.66 3.29 -4.43
N LYS A 163 7.10 2.03 -4.22
CA LYS A 163 8.47 1.68 -3.84
C LYS A 163 9.53 2.08 -4.88
N LEU A 164 9.17 2.29 -6.15
CA LEU A 164 10.14 2.77 -7.15
C LEU A 164 10.65 4.19 -6.83
N ALA A 165 9.80 5.01 -6.21
CA ALA A 165 10.11 6.39 -5.83
C ALA A 165 9.24 6.80 -4.62
N PRO A 166 9.58 6.35 -3.40
CA PRO A 166 8.81 6.68 -2.21
C PRO A 166 8.82 8.20 -1.94
N GLY A 167 7.74 8.72 -1.36
CA GLY A 167 7.56 10.15 -1.10
C GLY A 167 7.17 11.01 -2.31
N VAL A 168 7.01 10.42 -3.50
CA VAL A 168 6.73 11.16 -4.73
C VAL A 168 5.26 11.16 -5.12
N LEU A 169 4.55 10.06 -4.87
CA LEU A 169 3.17 9.93 -5.33
C LEU A 169 2.25 10.90 -4.56
N PRO A 170 1.39 11.67 -5.22
CA PRO A 170 0.44 12.53 -4.52
C PRO A 170 -0.54 11.72 -3.68
N THR A 171 -1.09 12.33 -2.63
CA THR A 171 -2.04 11.67 -1.73
C THR A 171 -3.26 11.16 -2.51
N VAL A 172 -3.66 9.93 -2.19
CA VAL A 172 -4.71 9.26 -2.95
C VAL A 172 -6.07 9.63 -2.41
N GLN A 173 -6.91 10.14 -3.30
CA GLN A 173 -8.32 10.33 -3.02
C GLN A 173 -9.09 9.10 -3.50
N VAL A 174 -9.46 8.24 -2.56
CA VAL A 174 -10.25 7.03 -2.80
C VAL A 174 -11.71 7.31 -2.50
N LYS A 175 -12.54 7.50 -3.53
CA LYS A 175 -13.99 7.59 -3.34
C LYS A 175 -14.60 6.20 -3.33
N ARG A 176 -15.00 5.73 -2.15
CA ARG A 176 -15.82 4.51 -2.00
C ARG A 176 -17.32 4.85 -2.14
N PRO A 177 -18.16 3.94 -2.65
CA PRO A 177 -19.60 4.18 -2.69
C PRO A 177 -20.14 4.34 -1.25
N VAL A 178 -21.11 5.23 -1.04
CA VAL A 178 -21.69 5.50 0.29
C VAL A 178 -22.40 4.26 0.88
N TRP A 179 -22.82 3.33 0.00
CA TRP A 179 -23.42 2.06 0.37
C TRP A 179 -22.40 0.95 0.70
N ASP A 180 -21.09 1.23 0.63
CA ASP A 180 -20.00 0.33 1.03
C ASP A 180 -19.54 0.54 2.48
N THR A 181 -20.08 1.52 3.21
CA THR A 181 -19.76 1.76 4.63
C THR A 181 -20.39 0.68 5.49
N ASN A 182 -19.85 -0.54 5.40
CA ASN A 182 -20.14 -1.74 6.19
C ASN A 182 -21.60 -1.93 6.64
N TRP A 183 -22.59 -1.48 5.86
CA TRP A 183 -23.99 -1.48 6.30
C TRP A 183 -24.47 -2.92 6.51
N ILE A 184 -23.91 -3.87 5.76
CA ILE A 184 -24.14 -5.30 5.91
C ILE A 184 -23.57 -5.79 7.25
N GLY A 185 -22.38 -5.34 7.65
CA GLY A 185 -21.83 -5.62 8.97
C GLY A 185 -22.62 -4.96 10.09
N THR A 186 -23.03 -3.69 9.93
CA THR A 186 -23.91 -3.00 10.88
C THR A 186 -25.26 -3.70 11.00
N ALA A 187 -25.83 -4.16 9.87
CA ALA A 187 -27.06 -4.94 9.83
C ALA A 187 -26.89 -6.31 10.48
N ALA A 188 -25.74 -6.98 10.31
CA ALA A 188 -25.43 -8.24 10.98
C ALA A 188 -25.35 -8.07 12.51
N ILE A 189 -24.72 -6.99 12.98
CA ILE A 189 -24.63 -6.64 14.41
C ILE A 189 -26.01 -6.32 14.99
N LEU A 190 -26.81 -5.50 14.28
CA LEU A 190 -28.19 -5.19 14.68
C LEU A 190 -29.09 -6.42 14.70
N TYR A 191 -28.98 -7.28 13.68
CA TYR A 191 -29.67 -8.56 13.60
C TYR A 191 -29.32 -9.43 14.82
N TYR A 192 -28.03 -9.52 15.16
CA TYR A 192 -27.57 -10.30 16.32
C TYR A 192 -28.12 -9.76 17.64
N LEU A 193 -28.04 -8.44 17.86
CA LEU A 193 -28.47 -7.79 19.09
C LEU A 193 -29.98 -7.84 19.31
N LEU A 194 -30.77 -7.70 18.24
CA LEU A 194 -32.24 -7.63 18.34
C LEU A 194 -32.89 -9.02 18.35
N LEU A 195 -32.43 -9.94 17.50
CA LEU A 195 -33.09 -11.23 17.30
C LEU A 195 -32.44 -12.38 18.08
N GLY A 196 -31.18 -12.21 18.52
CA GLY A 196 -30.48 -13.19 19.35
C GLY A 196 -31.23 -13.52 20.64
N PRO A 197 -31.62 -12.53 21.47
CA PRO A 197 -32.33 -12.77 22.73
C PRO A 197 -33.71 -13.41 22.53
N LEU A 198 -34.40 -13.05 21.44
CA LEU A 198 -35.72 -13.58 21.12
C LEU A 198 -35.64 -15.06 20.72
N SER A 199 -34.60 -15.48 20.00
CA SER A 199 -34.45 -16.84 19.48
C SER A 199 -34.32 -17.93 20.57
N VAL A 200 -33.84 -17.58 21.77
CA VAL A 200 -33.65 -18.52 22.89
C VAL A 200 -34.97 -19.10 23.41
N GLY A 201 -36.09 -18.37 23.23
CA GLY A 201 -37.42 -18.79 23.68
C GLY A 201 -38.20 -19.71 22.73
N TYR A 202 -37.79 -19.82 21.46
CA TYR A 202 -38.59 -20.49 20.40
C TYR A 202 -38.06 -21.87 19.98
N GLY A 203 -37.06 -22.40 20.69
CA GLY A 203 -36.52 -23.76 20.46
C GLY A 203 -35.35 -23.84 19.48
N THR A 204 -34.79 -25.03 19.35
CA THR A 204 -33.51 -25.30 18.66
C THR A 204 -33.54 -24.96 17.17
N ALA A 205 -34.68 -25.13 16.49
CA ALA A 205 -34.83 -24.82 15.07
C ALA A 205 -34.72 -23.31 14.78
N ALA A 206 -35.29 -22.46 15.64
CA ALA A 206 -35.22 -21.00 15.50
C ALA A 206 -33.79 -20.48 15.73
N TYR A 207 -33.07 -21.08 16.68
CA TYR A 207 -31.66 -20.76 16.94
C TYR A 207 -30.75 -21.13 15.77
N LEU A 208 -30.94 -22.31 15.15
CA LEU A 208 -30.15 -22.73 13.98
C LEU A 208 -30.40 -21.83 12.76
N LEU A 209 -31.66 -21.43 12.52
CA LEU A 209 -32.00 -20.48 11.46
C LEU A 209 -31.31 -19.12 11.69
N PHE A 210 -31.35 -18.62 12.92
CA PHE A 210 -30.69 -17.37 13.31
C PHE A 210 -29.18 -17.41 13.05
N MET A 211 -28.51 -18.49 13.48
CA MET A 211 -27.07 -18.70 13.24
C MET A 211 -26.74 -18.78 11.74
N PHE A 212 -27.59 -19.43 10.95
CA PHE A 212 -27.41 -19.54 9.50
C PHE A 212 -27.53 -18.17 8.80
N VAL A 213 -28.53 -17.37 9.15
CA VAL A 213 -28.73 -16.02 8.59
C VAL A 213 -27.60 -15.10 9.01
N PHE A 214 -27.19 -15.13 10.28
CA PHE A 214 -26.04 -14.38 10.76
C PHE A 214 -24.75 -14.77 10.02
N GLY A 215 -24.50 -16.07 9.85
CA GLY A 215 -23.37 -16.57 9.07
C GLY A 215 -23.38 -16.08 7.62
N CYS A 216 -24.53 -16.10 6.96
CA CYS A 216 -24.67 -15.54 5.60
C CYS A 216 -24.40 -14.03 5.55
N LEU A 217 -24.88 -13.26 6.52
CA LEU A 217 -24.65 -11.82 6.59
C LEU A 217 -23.17 -11.48 6.85
N VAL A 218 -22.52 -12.24 7.73
CA VAL A 218 -21.08 -12.10 7.98
C VAL A 218 -20.29 -12.44 6.72
N LEU A 219 -20.58 -13.56 6.06
CA LEU A 219 -19.94 -13.94 4.80
C LEU A 219 -20.15 -12.89 3.71
N ALA A 220 -21.35 -12.33 3.58
CA ALA A 220 -21.64 -11.26 2.63
C ALA A 220 -20.85 -9.98 2.97
N ALA A 221 -20.75 -9.60 4.25
CA ALA A 221 -19.96 -8.45 4.69
C ALA A 221 -18.47 -8.63 4.36
N TYR A 222 -17.90 -9.82 4.62
CA TYR A 222 -16.53 -10.15 4.25
C TYR A 222 -16.32 -10.15 2.74
N ALA A 223 -17.24 -10.72 1.97
CA ALA A 223 -17.16 -10.74 0.50
C ALA A 223 -17.26 -9.33 -0.12
N THR A 224 -17.93 -8.38 0.53
CA THR A 224 -18.02 -6.99 0.05
C THR A 224 -16.80 -6.14 0.37
N LYS A 225 -15.91 -6.58 1.27
CA LYS A 225 -14.72 -5.83 1.70
C LYS A 225 -13.73 -5.56 0.55
N GLU A 226 -13.77 -6.38 -0.51
CA GLU A 226 -12.87 -6.30 -1.67
C GLU A 226 -13.46 -5.57 -2.89
N ARG A 227 -14.56 -4.80 -2.74
CA ARG A 227 -15.11 -4.07 -3.88
C ARG A 227 -14.20 -2.92 -4.32
N ASN A 228 -13.85 -2.95 -5.60
CA ASN A 228 -13.03 -1.91 -6.23
C ASN A 228 -13.61 -0.50 -5.98
N PRO A 229 -12.81 0.47 -5.54
CA PRO A 229 -13.25 1.84 -5.28
C PRO A 229 -13.95 2.43 -6.51
N VAL A 230 -14.89 3.37 -6.35
CA VAL A 230 -15.60 3.96 -7.50
C VAL A 230 -14.67 4.86 -8.31
N ARG A 231 -13.77 5.57 -7.63
CA ARG A 231 -12.79 6.46 -8.24
C ARG A 231 -11.54 6.52 -7.37
N VAL A 232 -10.38 6.41 -8.02
CA VAL A 232 -9.06 6.62 -7.43
C VAL A 232 -8.42 7.77 -8.19
N ARG A 233 -7.92 8.79 -7.48
CA ARG A 233 -7.14 9.89 -8.05
C ARG A 233 -5.88 10.11 -7.23
N PHE A 234 -4.76 10.26 -7.94
CA PHE A 234 -3.47 10.66 -7.39
C PHE A 234 -3.22 12.11 -7.78
N GLY A 235 -3.69 13.06 -6.97
CA GLY A 235 -3.59 14.49 -7.26
C GLY A 235 -4.00 14.83 -8.71
N ASN A 236 -3.05 15.38 -9.47
CA ASN A 236 -3.23 15.80 -10.87
C ASN A 236 -2.79 14.77 -11.93
N LEU A 237 -2.37 13.56 -11.54
CA LEU A 237 -1.91 12.53 -12.49
C LEU A 237 -3.08 12.00 -13.33
N ARG A 238 -2.96 12.10 -14.66
CA ARG A 238 -4.01 11.66 -15.60
C ARG A 238 -3.60 10.41 -16.38
N THR A 239 -2.33 10.33 -16.77
CA THR A 239 -1.81 9.31 -17.69
C THR A 239 -0.59 8.58 -17.12
N PHE A 240 -0.23 7.45 -17.75
CA PHE A 240 1.00 6.74 -17.41
C PHE A 240 2.26 7.56 -17.70
N ARG A 241 2.22 8.48 -18.68
CA ARG A 241 3.30 9.44 -18.92
C ARG A 241 3.55 10.31 -17.70
N ASP A 242 2.50 10.93 -17.17
CA ASP A 242 2.61 11.82 -16.00
C ASP A 242 3.21 11.06 -14.80
N LEU A 243 2.76 9.81 -14.58
CA LEU A 243 3.28 8.94 -13.54
C LEU A 243 4.76 8.61 -13.74
N SER A 244 5.16 8.28 -14.97
CA SER A 244 6.53 7.87 -15.28
C SER A 244 7.50 9.05 -15.22
N GLU A 245 7.07 10.23 -15.65
CA GLU A 245 7.82 11.48 -15.48
C GLU A 245 8.02 11.82 -14.01
N LEU A 246 6.98 11.64 -13.19
CA LEU A 246 7.04 11.90 -11.77
C LEU A 246 7.99 10.93 -11.05
N ILE A 247 7.86 9.62 -11.30
CA ILE A 247 8.77 8.60 -10.74
C ILE A 247 10.22 8.85 -11.17
N ALA A 248 10.44 9.24 -12.43
CA ALA A 248 11.78 9.49 -12.96
C ALA A 248 12.54 10.64 -12.28
N GLN A 249 11.87 11.50 -11.50
CA GLN A 249 12.51 12.59 -10.76
C GLN A 249 13.28 12.10 -9.53
N ARG A 250 12.81 11.03 -8.85
CA ARG A 250 13.38 10.56 -7.57
C ARG A 250 13.81 9.09 -7.59
N ALA A 251 13.35 8.30 -8.55
CA ALA A 251 13.76 6.90 -8.66
C ALA A 251 15.27 6.76 -8.85
N ALA A 252 15.85 5.71 -8.27
CA ALA A 252 17.21 5.31 -8.53
C ALA A 252 17.30 4.65 -9.91
N PHE A 253 18.31 5.02 -10.70
CA PHE A 253 18.57 4.45 -12.01
C PHE A 253 19.97 3.85 -12.08
N GLN A 254 20.10 2.74 -12.81
CA GLN A 254 21.39 2.11 -13.11
C GLN A 254 21.47 1.85 -14.62
N ALA A 255 22.63 2.16 -15.20
CA ALA A 255 22.94 1.91 -16.61
C ALA A 255 23.40 0.47 -16.84
#